data_AF-A0A4D5RDV1-F1
#
_entry.id   AF-A0A4D5RDV1-F1
#
_cell.length_a   1.000
_cell.length_b   1.000
_cell.length_c   1.000
_cell.angle_alpha   90.00
_cell.angle_beta   90.00
_cell.angle_gamma   90.00
#
_symmetry.space_group_name_H-M   'P 1'
#
loop_
_entity.id
_entity.type
_entity.pdbx_description
1 polymer ?
#
loop_
_entity_poly.entity_id
_entity_poly.type
_entity_poly.pdbx_seq_one_letter_code
_entity_poly.pdbx_strand_id
1 'polypeptide(L)'
;MMSSYQIARFVLLTLARSDFAQDSISLCTEEHPNRPSLEEFRAHYPIVFVDRSGFLNLSASVSLESYLRVKHEAGLAIGFLDSCSTHSFEVLFATSLPFERTFDCLVLLNGRDVETAAEALSLRDVLADFD
;
A
#
# COMPACT_ATOMS: atom_id res chain seq x y z
N MET A 1 -27.34 4.46 -11.32
CA MET A 1 -25.91 4.47 -11.68
C MET A 1 -25.18 5.29 -10.63
N MET A 2 -24.08 4.80 -10.05
CA MET A 2 -23.31 5.60 -9.10
C MET A 2 -22.62 6.76 -9.82
N SER A 3 -22.57 7.94 -9.20
CA SER A 3 -21.76 9.05 -9.69
C SER A 3 -20.27 8.77 -9.49
N SER A 4 -19.41 9.47 -10.23
CA SER A 4 -17.94 9.39 -10.05
C SER A 4 -17.53 9.69 -8.60
N TYR A 5 -18.18 10.66 -7.97
CA TYR A 5 -18.00 10.97 -6.55
C TYR A 5 -18.33 9.78 -5.65
N GLN A 6 -19.48 9.13 -5.88
CA GLN A 6 -19.88 7.96 -5.10
C GLN A 6 -18.92 6.78 -5.27
N ILE A 7 -18.42 6.56 -6.48
CA ILE A 7 -17.42 5.53 -6.77
C ILE A 7 -16.10 5.84 -6.06
N ALA A 8 -15.59 7.06 -6.17
CA ALA A 8 -14.36 7.47 -5.50
C ALA A 8 -14.46 7.35 -3.97
N ARG A 9 -15.56 7.84 -3.39
CA ARG A 9 -15.82 7.72 -1.95
C ARG A 9 -15.94 6.26 -1.52
N PHE A 10 -16.56 5.40 -2.32
CA PHE A 10 -16.64 3.97 -2.03
C PHE A 10 -15.25 3.31 -1.99
N VAL A 11 -14.39 3.60 -2.98
CA VAL A 11 -13.01 3.08 -3.01
C VAL A 11 -12.22 3.54 -1.79
N LEU A 12 -12.27 4.82 -1.45
CA LEU A 12 -11.59 5.36 -0.26
C LEU A 12 -12.11 4.72 1.04
N LEU A 13 -13.42 4.53 1.18
CA LEU A 13 -14.00 3.84 2.34
C LEU A 13 -13.52 2.39 2.46
N THR A 14 -13.47 1.67 1.33
CA THR A 14 -12.98 0.30 1.29
C THR A 14 -11.51 0.24 1.70
N LEU A 15 -10.67 1.12 1.16
CA LEU A 15 -9.25 1.17 1.51
C LEU A 15 -9.02 1.54 2.99
N ALA A 16 -9.77 2.50 3.52
CA ALA A 16 -9.64 2.95 4.91
C ALA A 16 -10.03 1.84 5.92
N ARG A 17 -11.00 1.01 5.57
CA ARG A 17 -11.58 -0.01 6.47
C ARG A 17 -11.05 -1.42 6.23
N SER A 18 -10.43 -1.68 5.10
CA SER A 18 -9.94 -3.02 4.78
C SER A 18 -8.77 -3.43 5.67
N ASP A 19 -8.59 -4.73 5.83
CA ASP A 19 -7.35 -5.31 6.33
C ASP A 19 -6.83 -6.31 5.30
N PHE A 20 -6.22 -5.83 4.21
CA PHE A 20 -5.74 -6.70 3.14
C PHE A 20 -4.52 -7.54 3.52
N ALA A 21 -3.93 -7.29 4.70
CA ALA A 21 -2.89 -8.15 5.24
C ALA A 21 -3.49 -9.43 5.86
N GLN A 22 -4.68 -9.32 6.47
CA GLN A 22 -5.39 -10.46 7.03
C GLN A 22 -6.44 -11.05 6.09
N ASP A 23 -7.11 -10.23 5.29
CA ASP A 23 -8.21 -10.60 4.40
C ASP A 23 -7.74 -10.52 2.95
N SER A 24 -7.35 -11.67 2.39
CA SER A 24 -6.93 -11.76 0.99
C SER A 24 -8.11 -11.60 0.04
N ILE A 25 -7.90 -10.93 -1.09
CA ILE A 25 -8.89 -10.81 -2.16
C ILE A 25 -8.56 -11.82 -3.26
N SER A 26 -9.57 -12.51 -3.78
CA SER A 26 -9.46 -13.29 -5.00
C SER A 26 -10.65 -13.00 -5.92
N LEU A 27 -10.38 -12.74 -7.19
CA LEU A 27 -11.39 -12.70 -8.25
C LEU A 27 -11.56 -14.06 -8.94
N CYS A 28 -10.73 -15.04 -8.59
CA CYS A 28 -10.84 -16.40 -9.09
C CYS A 28 -11.95 -17.14 -8.32
N THR A 29 -13.01 -17.52 -9.01
CA THR A 29 -14.17 -18.21 -8.42
C THR A 29 -14.03 -19.72 -8.39
N GLU A 30 -13.04 -20.28 -9.10
CA GLU A 30 -12.84 -21.73 -9.22
C GLU A 30 -11.43 -22.11 -8.79
N GLU A 31 -11.34 -23.08 -7.89
CA GLU A 31 -10.07 -23.71 -7.54
C GLU A 31 -9.69 -24.73 -8.61
N HIS A 32 -8.42 -24.72 -9.03
CA HIS A 32 -7.89 -25.69 -9.98
C HIS A 32 -6.55 -26.19 -9.45
N PRO A 33 -6.26 -27.51 -9.51
CA PRO A 33 -5.07 -28.10 -8.88
C PRO A 33 -3.72 -27.60 -9.41
N ASN A 34 -3.70 -26.88 -10.54
CA ASN A 34 -2.49 -26.29 -11.12
C ASN A 34 -2.31 -24.81 -10.76
N ARG A 35 -3.19 -24.23 -9.95
CA ARG A 35 -3.14 -22.82 -9.53
C ARG A 35 -2.53 -22.73 -8.14
N PRO A 36 -1.74 -21.69 -7.84
CA PRO A 36 -1.30 -21.44 -6.49
C PRO A 36 -2.52 -21.20 -5.58
N SER A 37 -2.49 -21.75 -4.38
CA SER A 37 -3.51 -21.50 -3.37
C SER A 37 -3.35 -20.09 -2.79
N LEU A 38 -4.41 -19.57 -2.17
CA LEU A 38 -4.32 -18.29 -1.43
C LEU A 38 -3.31 -18.36 -0.29
N GLU A 39 -3.17 -19.52 0.36
CA GLU A 39 -2.19 -19.74 1.43
C GLU A 39 -0.75 -19.65 0.91
N GLU A 40 -0.48 -20.21 -0.27
CA GLU A 40 0.83 -20.09 -0.92
C GLU A 40 1.17 -18.65 -1.26
N PHE A 41 0.21 -17.84 -1.72
CA PHE A 41 0.44 -16.41 -1.91
C PHE A 41 0.73 -15.70 -0.58
N ARG A 42 -0.03 -15.98 0.49
CA ARG A 42 0.17 -15.35 1.81
C ARG A 42 1.52 -15.69 2.45
N ALA A 43 2.07 -16.85 2.13
CA ALA A 43 3.39 -17.25 2.60
C ALA A 43 4.52 -16.36 2.02
N HIS A 44 4.30 -15.76 0.85
CA HIS A 44 5.32 -14.99 0.12
C HIS A 44 5.04 -13.48 0.04
N TYR A 45 3.77 -13.08 0.19
CA TYR A 45 3.36 -11.69 0.03
C TYR A 45 2.59 -11.21 1.26
N PRO A 46 2.90 -10.00 1.77
CA PRO A 46 2.16 -9.41 2.88
C PRO A 46 0.73 -9.04 2.51
N ILE A 47 0.44 -8.88 1.21
CA ILE A 47 -0.85 -8.47 0.69
C ILE A 47 -1.16 -9.30 -0.55
N VAL A 48 -2.36 -9.88 -0.56
CA VAL A 48 -2.77 -10.81 -1.60
C VAL A 48 -4.06 -10.32 -2.24
N PHE A 49 -3.96 -9.95 -3.51
CA PHE A 49 -5.10 -9.69 -4.39
C PHE A 49 -4.92 -10.49 -5.68
N VAL A 50 -5.54 -11.66 -5.74
CA VAL A 50 -5.46 -12.55 -6.89
C VAL A 50 -6.45 -12.14 -7.99
N ASP A 51 -5.96 -12.11 -9.22
CA ASP A 51 -6.74 -11.83 -10.41
C ASP A 51 -7.75 -12.96 -10.75
N ARG A 52 -8.52 -12.78 -11.82
CA ARG A 52 -9.54 -13.77 -12.22
C ARG A 52 -8.93 -15.09 -12.71
N SER A 53 -7.71 -15.07 -13.26
CA SER A 53 -7.03 -16.27 -13.74
C SER A 53 -6.60 -17.19 -12.59
N GLY A 54 -6.38 -16.62 -11.38
CA GLY A 54 -5.89 -17.35 -10.22
C GLY A 54 -4.37 -17.47 -10.14
N PHE A 55 -3.63 -16.88 -11.09
CA PHE A 55 -2.17 -17.02 -11.18
C PHE A 55 -1.43 -15.74 -10.79
N LEU A 56 -2.08 -14.58 -10.84
CA LEU A 56 -1.42 -13.30 -10.66
C LEU A 56 -1.89 -12.63 -9.37
N ASN A 57 -0.95 -12.40 -8.45
CA ASN A 57 -1.16 -11.45 -7.37
C ASN A 57 -0.94 -10.02 -7.88
N LEU A 58 -2.03 -9.24 -7.99
CA LEU A 58 -2.02 -7.84 -8.45
C LEU A 58 -1.27 -6.92 -7.49
N SER A 59 -1.11 -7.30 -6.22
CA SER A 59 -0.36 -6.55 -5.20
C SER A 59 1.04 -7.09 -4.96
N ALA A 60 1.61 -7.89 -5.87
CA ALA A 60 2.93 -8.51 -5.68
C ALA A 60 4.07 -7.48 -5.47
N SER A 61 3.97 -6.29 -6.05
CA SER A 61 4.96 -5.21 -5.89
C SER A 61 4.63 -4.23 -4.77
N VAL A 62 3.53 -4.43 -4.05
CA VAL A 62 3.07 -3.51 -3.00
C VAL A 62 3.60 -4.00 -1.66
N SER A 63 4.44 -3.19 -1.02
CA SER A 63 4.89 -3.46 0.34
C SER A 63 3.78 -3.23 1.36
N LEU A 64 3.91 -3.84 2.55
CA LEU A 64 2.96 -3.66 3.64
C LEU A 64 2.87 -2.18 4.05
N GLU A 65 4.01 -1.51 4.15
CA GLU A 65 4.13 -0.10 4.54
C GLU A 65 3.44 0.81 3.53
N SER A 66 3.62 0.54 2.24
CA SER A 66 2.96 1.28 1.16
C SER A 66 1.44 1.19 1.26
N TYR A 67 0.91 0.00 1.55
CA TYR A 67 -0.51 -0.21 1.77
C TYR A 67 -1.02 0.47 3.04
N LEU A 68 -0.32 0.31 4.17
CA LEU A 68 -0.71 0.94 5.43
C LEU A 68 -0.78 2.47 5.29
N ARG A 69 0.15 3.05 4.52
CA ARG A 69 0.13 4.47 4.18
C ARG A 69 -1.10 4.82 3.35
N VAL A 70 -1.41 4.08 2.28
CA VAL A 70 -2.62 4.31 1.46
C VAL A 70 -3.89 4.19 2.31
N LYS A 71 -3.97 3.19 3.19
CA LYS A 71 -5.09 3.01 4.13
C LYS A 71 -5.25 4.21 5.07
N HIS A 72 -4.14 4.70 5.63
CA HIS A 72 -4.12 5.88 6.49
C HIS A 72 -4.62 7.13 5.75
N GLU A 73 -4.04 7.42 4.58
CA GLU A 73 -4.43 8.57 3.74
C GLU A 73 -5.90 8.48 3.29
N ALA A 74 -6.38 7.29 2.95
CA ALA A 74 -7.79 7.07 2.62
C ALA A 74 -8.72 7.40 3.82
N GLY A 75 -8.30 7.07 5.04
CA GLY A 75 -9.02 7.44 6.27
C GLY A 75 -9.09 8.95 6.46
N LEU A 76 -7.98 9.65 6.29
CA LEU A 76 -7.95 11.12 6.32
C LEU A 76 -8.85 11.72 5.23
N ALA A 77 -8.79 11.17 4.01
CA ALA A 77 -9.59 11.65 2.89
C ALA A 77 -11.10 11.52 3.14
N ILE A 78 -11.54 10.41 3.73
CA ILE A 78 -12.95 10.27 4.16
C ILE A 78 -13.31 11.29 5.23
N GLY A 79 -12.43 11.55 6.20
CA GLY A 79 -12.63 12.61 7.19
C GLY A 79 -12.85 13.99 6.55
N PHE A 80 -12.06 14.34 5.54
CA PHE A 80 -12.25 15.59 4.78
C PHE A 80 -13.57 15.60 4.00
N LEU A 81 -13.92 14.50 3.33
CA LEU A 81 -15.19 14.39 2.59
C LEU A 81 -16.41 14.46 3.51
N ASP A 82 -16.32 13.95 4.74
CA ASP A 82 -17.41 13.97 5.72
C ASP A 82 -17.50 15.30 6.50
N SER A 83 -16.44 16.11 6.51
CA SER A 83 -16.38 17.39 7.24
C SER A 83 -17.27 18.52 6.69
N CYS A 84 -17.93 18.33 5.54
CA CYS A 84 -18.77 19.33 4.87
C CYS A 84 -18.09 20.70 4.65
N SER A 85 -16.76 20.78 4.73
CA SER A 85 -16.03 22.04 4.57
C SER A 85 -16.00 22.46 3.09
N THR A 86 -16.10 23.76 2.82
CA THR A 86 -16.02 24.29 1.45
C THR A 86 -14.65 24.03 0.80
N HIS A 87 -13.62 23.78 1.61
CA HIS A 87 -12.24 23.56 1.15
C HIS A 87 -11.85 22.09 0.97
N SER A 88 -12.72 21.14 1.34
CA SER A 88 -12.37 19.71 1.33
C SER A 88 -11.95 19.21 -0.06
N PHE A 89 -12.59 19.70 -1.12
CA PHE A 89 -12.22 19.33 -2.49
C PHE A 89 -10.83 19.85 -2.87
N GLU A 90 -10.55 21.10 -2.52
CA GLU A 90 -9.28 21.76 -2.86
C GLU A 90 -8.11 21.10 -2.13
N VAL A 91 -8.29 20.81 -0.84
CA VAL A 91 -7.30 20.09 -0.02
C VAL A 91 -7.02 18.69 -0.57
N LEU A 92 -8.04 17.96 -1.00
CA LEU A 92 -7.88 16.57 -1.46
C LEU A 92 -7.35 16.43 -2.89
N PHE A 93 -7.76 17.31 -3.80
CA PHE A 93 -7.57 17.09 -5.23
C PHE A 93 -6.83 18.20 -5.96
N ALA A 94 -6.70 19.39 -5.37
CA ALA A 94 -6.07 20.54 -6.02
C ALA A 94 -4.76 21.00 -5.34
N THR A 95 -4.53 20.57 -4.10
CA THR A 95 -3.36 20.98 -3.31
C THR A 95 -2.31 19.88 -3.34
N SER A 96 -1.15 20.17 -3.93
CA SER A 96 0.00 19.27 -3.85
C SER A 96 0.64 19.34 -2.46
N LEU A 97 0.95 18.18 -1.87
CA LEU A 97 1.70 18.09 -0.62
C LEU A 97 3.20 18.01 -0.95
N PRO A 98 4.02 19.01 -0.56
CA PRO A 98 5.46 18.93 -0.71
C PRO A 98 6.05 17.76 0.09
N PHE A 99 7.12 17.17 -0.44
CA PHE A 99 7.76 15.99 0.17
C PHE A 99 8.18 16.25 1.62
N GLU A 100 8.73 17.43 1.88
CA GLU A 100 9.19 17.86 3.19
C GLU A 100 8.07 17.98 4.24
N ARG A 101 6.80 18.02 3.81
CA ARG A 101 5.61 18.04 4.68
C ARG A 101 4.86 16.71 4.72
N THR A 102 5.42 15.68 4.09
CA THR A 102 4.79 14.36 4.01
C THR A 102 5.06 13.51 5.25
N PHE A 103 6.18 13.76 5.94
CA PHE A 103 6.63 12.98 7.09
C PHE A 103 7.07 13.91 8.22
N ASP A 104 6.96 13.44 9.46
CA ASP A 104 7.40 14.19 10.64
C ASP A 104 8.94 14.24 10.75
N CYS A 105 9.63 13.24 10.18
CA CYS A 105 11.08 13.12 10.24
C CYS A 105 11.65 12.82 8.87
N LEU A 106 12.68 13.58 8.49
CA LEU A 106 13.43 13.41 7.25
C LEU A 106 14.89 13.13 7.63
N VAL A 107 15.38 11.97 7.22
CA VAL A 107 16.77 11.56 7.45
C VAL A 107 17.51 11.63 6.12
N LEU A 108 18.56 12.46 6.07
CA LEU A 108 19.47 12.52 4.93
C LEU A 108 20.64 11.60 5.21
N LEU A 109 20.76 10.53 4.43
CA LEU A 109 21.88 9.60 4.49
C LEU A 109 22.83 9.85 3.32
N ASN A 110 24.11 9.96 3.61
CA ASN A 110 25.17 9.95 2.60
C ASN A 110 25.83 8.55 2.52
N GLY A 111 26.65 8.31 1.49
CA GLY A 111 27.27 6.99 1.28
C GLY A 111 28.04 6.45 2.49
N ARG A 112 28.73 7.32 3.25
CA ARG A 112 29.44 6.92 4.47
C ARG A 112 28.49 6.55 5.60
N ASP A 113 27.35 7.21 5.70
CA ASP A 113 26.33 6.88 6.72
C ASP A 113 25.77 5.48 6.46
N VAL A 114 25.54 5.15 5.18
CA VAL A 114 25.09 3.82 4.76
C VAL A 114 26.14 2.75 5.03
N GLU A 115 27.41 3.00 4.67
CA GLU A 115 28.52 2.09 4.96
C GLU A 115 28.68 1.83 6.47
N THR A 116 28.63 2.89 7.27
CA THR A 116 28.75 2.80 8.73
C THR A 116 27.56 2.03 9.33
N ALA A 117 26.35 2.27 8.85
CA ALA A 117 25.16 1.54 9.29
C ALA A 117 25.22 0.06 8.88
N ALA A 118 25.69 -0.24 7.66
CA ALA A 118 25.84 -1.61 7.17
C ALA A 118 26.89 -2.40 7.97
N GLU A 119 27.98 -1.75 8.38
CA GLU A 119 28.96 -2.34 9.30
C GLU A 119 28.38 -2.57 10.69
N ALA A 120 27.73 -1.56 11.28
CA ALA A 120 27.16 -1.63 12.62
C ALA A 120 26.04 -2.69 12.74
N LEU A 121 25.30 -2.94 11.66
CA LEU A 121 24.22 -3.92 11.60
C LEU A 121 24.65 -5.28 11.05
N SER A 122 25.94 -5.48 10.74
CA SER A 122 26.48 -6.71 10.14
C SER A 122 25.75 -7.12 8.84
N LEU A 123 25.34 -6.15 8.02
CA LEU A 123 24.54 -6.38 6.80
C LEU A 123 25.38 -6.58 5.53
N ARG A 124 26.71 -6.55 5.62
CA ARG A 124 27.59 -6.64 4.45
C ARG A 124 27.41 -7.92 3.64
N ASP A 125 27.25 -9.05 4.32
CA ASP A 125 27.09 -10.35 3.67
C ASP A 125 25.74 -10.44 2.94
N VAL A 126 24.69 -9.81 3.48
CA VAL A 126 23.35 -9.79 2.88
C VAL A 126 23.29 -8.87 1.67
N LEU A 127 24.00 -7.73 1.71
CA LEU A 127 24.00 -6.76 0.61
C LEU A 127 24.82 -7.23 -0.60
N ALA A 128 25.85 -8.06 -0.39
CA ALA A 128 26.68 -8.60 -1.46
C ALA A 128 25.93 -9.61 -2.37
N ASP A 129 24.82 -10.19 -1.90
CA ASP A 129 24.00 -11.13 -2.67
C ASP A 129 23.02 -10.43 -3.65
N PHE A 130 22.95 -9.09 -3.65
CA PHE A 130 22.06 -8.30 -4.51
C PHE A 130 22.74 -7.62 -5.71
N ASP A 131 24.06 -7.80 -5.90
CA ASP A 131 24.83 -7.35 -7.08
C ASP A 131 24.88 -8.42 -8.18
#